data_AF-A0A7K7CFK9-F1
#
_entry.id   AF-A0A7K7CFK9-F1
#
_cell.length_a   1.000
_cell.length_b   1.000
_cell.length_c   1.000
_cell.angle_alpha   90.00
_cell.angle_beta   90.00
_cell.angle_gamma   90.00
#
_symmetry.space_group_name_H-M   'P 1'
#
loop_
_entity.id
_entity.type
_entity.pdbx_description
1 polymer ?
#
loop_
_entity_poly.entity_id
_entity_poly.type
_entity_poly.pdbx_seq_one_letter_code
_entity_poly.pdbx_strand_id
1 'polypeptide(L)'
;PILAHPPDTDSDITLQEWLAEMVSTNKGIKLDFKRYLDKKIMFFALLPVTILQVIVNQTPPSPCLSPGYSWPMVQEMSRLCHPLSQPVTFAVRAALVPGSIPQLQWLMQQSHRYSLTVWTGKEDMYSVEDLLFIRENFDKSRVYYDIFEPQNSEFKKAIGI
;
A
#
# COMPACT_ATOMS: atom_id res chain seq x y z
N PRO A 1 -9.56 8.26 19.45
CA PRO A 1 -10.38 8.76 18.34
C PRO A 1 -10.45 7.71 17.21
N ILE A 2 -11.64 7.26 16.83
CA ILE A 2 -11.87 6.42 15.64
C ILE A 2 -12.55 7.33 14.61
N LEU A 3 -11.93 7.52 13.45
CA LEU A 3 -12.50 8.26 12.31
C LEU A 3 -13.01 7.23 11.29
N ALA A 4 -14.31 6.93 11.32
CA ALA A 4 -14.97 6.14 10.28
C ALA A 4 -16.48 6.41 10.20
N HIS A 5 -16.88 7.28 9.26
CA HIS A 5 -18.01 7.24 8.30
C HIS A 5 -18.11 8.63 7.62
N PRO A 6 -18.66 8.72 6.39
CA PRO A 6 -18.04 9.45 5.27
C PRO A 6 -17.70 10.90 5.64
N PRO A 7 -16.43 11.34 5.54
CA PRO A 7 -16.11 12.70 5.96
C PRO A 7 -16.53 13.68 4.87
N ASP A 8 -17.32 14.67 5.27
CA ASP A 8 -17.14 16.03 4.78
C ASP A 8 -15.63 16.31 4.70
N THR A 9 -15.20 16.80 3.54
CA THR A 9 -13.84 16.62 3.01
C THR A 9 -12.70 17.27 3.78
N ASP A 10 -12.94 17.89 4.93
CA ASP A 10 -11.93 18.54 5.75
C ASP A 10 -12.10 18.17 7.23
N SER A 11 -11.06 17.59 7.83
CA SER A 11 -10.97 17.41 9.28
C SER A 11 -10.49 18.71 9.94
N ASP A 12 -10.99 19.03 11.12
CA ASP A 12 -10.59 20.22 11.89
C ASP A 12 -9.12 20.18 12.39
N ILE A 13 -8.45 19.04 12.25
CA ILE A 13 -7.05 18.82 12.66
C ILE A 13 -6.25 18.18 11.54
N THR A 14 -4.97 18.56 11.45
CA THR A 14 -4.01 17.98 10.51
C THR A 14 -3.56 16.59 10.94
N LEU A 15 -2.99 15.82 10.01
CA LEU A 15 -2.40 14.51 10.32
C LEU A 15 -1.28 14.64 11.37
N GLN A 16 -0.44 15.67 11.30
CA GLN A 16 0.61 15.91 12.31
C GLN A 16 0.02 16.14 13.70
N GLU A 17 -1.00 16.99 13.81
CA GLU A 17 -1.65 17.29 15.10
C GLU A 17 -2.30 16.04 15.69
N TRP A 18 -3.02 15.28 14.85
CA TRP A 18 -3.60 14.01 15.27
C TRP A 18 -2.54 13.01 15.73
N LEU A 19 -1.42 12.89 15.01
CA LEU A 19 -0.31 12.01 15.41
C LEU A 19 0.33 12.45 16.73
N ALA A 20 0.43 13.75 17.00
CA ALA A 20 0.94 14.28 18.25
C ALA A 20 0.05 13.91 19.45
N GLU A 21 -1.27 13.95 19.29
CA GLU A 21 -2.20 13.47 20.32
C GLU A 21 -2.04 11.96 20.58
N MET A 22 -1.84 11.19 19.51
CA MET A 22 -1.74 9.74 19.59
C MET A 22 -0.50 9.24 20.34
N VAL A 23 0.57 10.04 20.46
CA VAL A 23 1.76 9.71 21.27
C VAL A 23 1.40 9.38 22.72
N SER A 24 0.34 10.01 23.26
CA SER A 24 -0.10 9.81 24.64
C SER A 24 -0.97 8.55 24.86
N THR A 25 -1.27 7.79 23.80
CA THR A 25 -2.20 6.67 23.84
C THR A 25 -1.51 5.33 23.60
N ASN A 26 -2.12 4.24 24.06
CA ASN A 26 -1.67 2.86 23.79
C ASN A 26 -2.42 2.20 22.61
N LYS A 27 -3.15 2.98 21.80
CA LYS A 27 -3.97 2.47 20.70
C LYS A 27 -3.10 2.23 19.47
N GLY A 28 -3.33 1.10 18.80
CA GLY A 28 -2.73 0.83 17.49
C GLY A 28 -3.22 1.82 16.43
N ILE A 29 -2.37 2.11 15.45
CA ILE A 29 -2.64 3.07 14.38
C ILE A 29 -2.66 2.34 13.04
N LYS A 30 -3.69 2.58 12.22
CA LYS A 30 -3.72 2.22 10.80
C LYS A 30 -3.64 3.50 9.99
N LEU A 31 -2.62 3.64 9.14
CA LEU A 31 -2.46 4.80 8.25
C LEU A 31 -2.72 4.41 6.80
N ASP A 32 -3.53 5.20 6.12
CA ASP A 32 -3.89 5.01 4.72
C ASP A 32 -3.52 6.26 3.92
N PHE A 33 -2.53 6.11 3.04
CA PHE A 33 -1.97 7.22 2.25
C PHE A 33 -2.58 7.25 0.83
N LYS A 34 -3.91 7.42 0.72
CA LYS A 34 -4.66 7.39 -0.56
C LYS A 34 -4.20 8.43 -1.59
N ARG A 35 -3.90 9.66 -1.15
CA ARG A 35 -3.75 10.84 -2.03
C ARG A 35 -2.59 10.76 -3.05
N TYR A 36 -1.65 9.85 -2.86
CA TYR A 36 -0.49 9.72 -3.75
C TYR A 36 -0.73 8.78 -4.95
N LEU A 37 -1.84 8.02 -4.95
CA LEU A 37 -2.09 6.95 -5.91
C LEU A 37 -3.10 7.37 -7.00
N ASP A 38 -4.13 8.11 -6.61
CA ASP A 38 -5.26 8.43 -7.49
C ASP A 38 -4.91 9.36 -8.66
N LYS A 39 -3.85 10.17 -8.55
CA LYS A 39 -3.46 11.13 -9.61
C LYS A 39 -2.66 10.50 -10.77
N LYS A 40 -2.10 9.30 -10.61
CA LYS A 40 -1.23 8.68 -11.64
C LYS A 40 -1.91 7.60 -12.48
N ILE A 41 -2.93 6.93 -11.95
CA ILE A 41 -3.69 5.91 -12.70
C ILE A 41 -4.37 6.53 -13.94
N MET A 42 -4.76 7.80 -13.87
CA MET A 42 -5.35 8.52 -15.01
C MET A 42 -4.35 8.96 -16.09
N PHE A 43 -3.04 9.00 -15.80
CA PHE A 43 -2.06 9.57 -16.74
C PHE A 43 -1.67 8.58 -17.85
N PHE A 44 -1.75 7.28 -17.60
CA PHE A 44 -1.51 6.26 -18.62
C PHE A 44 -2.70 6.04 -19.56
N ALA A 45 -3.91 6.47 -19.17
CA ALA A 45 -5.12 6.35 -19.98
C ALA A 45 -5.27 7.44 -21.07
N LEU A 46 -4.35 8.43 -21.11
CA LEU A 46 -4.46 9.61 -21.99
C LEU A 46 -3.37 9.73 -23.06
N LEU A 47 -2.44 8.78 -23.16
CA LEU A 47 -1.47 8.80 -24.27
C LEU A 47 -2.14 8.32 -25.56
N PRO A 48 -2.03 9.07 -26.68
CA PRO A 48 -2.57 8.64 -27.96
C PRO A 48 -1.94 7.30 -28.37
N VAL A 49 -2.78 6.38 -28.85
CA VAL A 49 -2.51 4.96 -29.17
C VAL A 49 -1.22 4.75 -29.99
N THR A 50 -0.80 5.76 -30.75
CA THR A 50 0.39 5.73 -31.60
C THR A 50 1.73 5.65 -30.85
N ILE A 51 1.83 6.21 -29.63
CA ILE A 51 3.09 6.14 -28.85
C ILE A 51 3.23 4.77 -28.17
N LEU A 52 2.11 4.09 -27.89
CA LEU A 52 2.10 2.77 -27.24
C LEU A 52 2.63 1.67 -28.18
N GLN A 53 2.34 1.74 -29.49
CA GLN A 53 2.79 0.72 -30.47
C GLN A 53 4.32 0.67 -30.65
N VAL A 54 5.04 1.77 -30.43
CA VAL A 54 6.50 1.79 -30.63
C VAL A 54 7.25 1.11 -29.48
N ILE A 55 6.73 1.22 -28.24
CA ILE A 55 7.36 0.63 -27.05
C ILE A 55 7.08 -0.88 -26.95
N VAL A 56 5.92 -1.35 -27.43
CA VAL A 56 5.50 -2.76 -27.35
C VAL A 56 6.32 -3.71 -28.25
N ASN A 57 6.96 -3.21 -29.32
CA ASN A 57 7.64 -4.06 -30.29
C ASN A 57 9.12 -4.38 -29.98
N GLN A 58 9.69 -3.90 -28.86
CA GLN A 58 11.11 -4.16 -28.51
C GLN A 58 11.33 -4.84 -27.15
N THR A 59 10.29 -5.16 -26.40
CA THR A 59 10.41 -5.89 -25.13
C THR A 59 9.17 -6.73 -24.89
N PRO A 60 9.28 -7.98 -24.38
CA PRO A 60 8.11 -8.77 -24.02
C PRO A 60 7.22 -7.98 -23.04
N PRO A 61 5.88 -8.13 -23.12
CA PRO A 61 4.96 -7.36 -22.29
C PRO A 61 5.21 -7.68 -20.81
N SER A 62 5.96 -6.80 -20.14
CA SER A 62 6.04 -6.80 -18.69
C SER A 62 4.75 -6.16 -18.19
N PRO A 63 3.90 -6.88 -17.46
CA PRO A 63 2.62 -6.37 -17.04
C PRO A 63 2.85 -5.21 -16.05
N CYS A 64 2.17 -4.09 -16.32
CA CYS A 64 1.80 -3.04 -15.37
C CYS A 64 2.90 -2.49 -14.42
N LEU A 65 3.84 -1.70 -14.94
CA LEU A 65 4.59 -0.72 -14.13
C LEU A 65 3.70 0.49 -13.79
N SER A 66 2.68 0.29 -12.97
CA SER A 66 2.23 1.40 -12.13
C SER A 66 3.38 1.75 -11.19
N PRO A 67 3.86 3.01 -11.12
CA PRO A 67 4.90 3.34 -10.17
C PRO A 67 4.28 3.20 -8.79
N GLY A 68 4.62 2.14 -8.08
CA GLY A 68 4.11 1.90 -6.73
C GLY A 68 4.62 2.95 -5.74
N TYR A 69 4.77 2.57 -4.48
CA TYR A 69 5.26 3.45 -3.42
C TYR A 69 6.71 3.90 -3.71
N SER A 70 6.86 5.19 -4.01
CA SER A 70 8.17 5.81 -4.25
C SER A 70 8.97 6.00 -2.95
N TRP A 71 10.29 6.17 -3.07
CA TRP A 71 11.17 6.45 -1.93
C TRP A 71 10.73 7.65 -1.08
N PRO A 72 10.41 8.82 -1.65
CA PRO A 72 9.94 9.97 -0.87
C PRO A 72 8.66 9.65 -0.08
N MET A 73 7.77 8.82 -0.63
CA MET A 73 6.54 8.44 0.05
C MET A 73 6.82 7.60 1.29
N VAL A 74 7.61 6.53 1.17
CA VAL A 74 7.90 5.65 2.32
C VAL A 74 8.79 6.33 3.36
N GLN A 75 9.68 7.24 2.94
CA GLN A 75 10.47 8.07 3.85
C GLN A 75 9.58 9.01 4.66
N GLU A 76 8.59 9.64 4.03
CA GLU A 76 7.62 10.48 4.72
C GLU A 76 6.75 9.67 5.68
N MET A 77 6.28 8.48 5.28
CA MET A 77 5.57 7.55 6.16
C MET A 77 6.38 7.24 7.42
N SER A 78 7.67 6.89 7.25
CA SER A 78 8.57 6.63 8.37
C SER A 78 8.75 7.85 9.27
N ARG A 79 9.01 9.03 8.68
CA ARG A 79 9.23 10.29 9.39
C ARG A 79 8.04 10.66 10.28
N LEU A 80 6.82 10.55 9.75
CA LEU A 80 5.60 10.83 10.48
C LEU A 80 5.38 9.87 11.66
N CYS A 81 5.79 8.61 11.49
CA CYS A 81 5.56 7.57 12.49
C CYS A 81 6.69 7.43 13.51
N HIS A 82 7.87 8.02 13.27
CA HIS A 82 9.03 7.90 14.13
C HIS A 82 8.78 8.28 15.61
N PRO A 83 8.02 9.36 15.93
CA PRO A 83 7.75 9.73 17.32
C PRO A 83 6.75 8.82 18.05
N LEU A 84 6.01 8.00 17.30
CA LEU A 84 5.00 7.11 17.85
C LEU A 84 5.67 5.96 18.60
N SER A 85 5.05 5.44 19.65
CA SER A 85 5.52 4.27 20.42
C SER A 85 4.62 3.04 20.25
N GLN A 86 3.39 3.23 19.75
CA GLN A 86 2.40 2.18 19.48
C GLN A 86 2.71 1.37 18.20
N PRO A 87 2.10 0.18 18.03
CA PRO A 87 2.07 -0.51 16.74
C PRO A 87 1.43 0.35 15.64
N VAL A 88 2.05 0.35 14.45
CA VAL A 88 1.56 1.09 13.27
C VAL A 88 1.43 0.11 12.11
N THR A 89 0.25 0.02 11.52
CA THR A 89 0.04 -0.73 10.28
C THR A 89 -0.16 0.21 9.10
N PHE A 90 0.64 0.04 8.06
CA PHE A 90 0.53 0.81 6.82
C PHE A 90 -0.42 0.08 5.87
N ALA A 91 -1.53 0.72 5.52
CA ALA A 91 -2.46 0.19 4.54
C ALA A 91 -1.87 0.40 3.13
N VAL A 92 -1.50 -0.69 2.46
CA VAL A 92 -0.89 -0.68 1.12
C VAL A 92 -1.72 -1.44 0.11
N ARG A 93 -1.78 -0.96 -1.14
CA ARG A 93 -2.52 -1.56 -2.24
C ARG A 93 -1.79 -2.78 -2.78
N ALA A 94 -2.43 -3.95 -2.81
CA ALA A 94 -1.80 -5.18 -3.31
C ALA A 94 -1.20 -5.01 -4.71
N ALA A 95 -1.92 -4.34 -5.61
CA ALA A 95 -1.47 -4.07 -6.98
C ALA A 95 -0.18 -3.23 -7.08
N LEU A 96 0.19 -2.50 -6.02
CA LEU A 96 1.37 -1.63 -6.02
C LEU A 96 2.55 -2.23 -5.26
N VAL A 97 2.32 -3.22 -4.40
CA VAL A 97 3.38 -3.81 -3.57
C VAL A 97 4.48 -4.45 -4.42
N PRO A 98 4.21 -5.26 -5.46
CA PRO A 98 5.26 -5.89 -6.27
C PRO A 98 6.29 -4.89 -6.81
N GLY A 99 5.83 -3.73 -7.30
CA GLY A 99 6.69 -2.65 -7.79
C GLY A 99 7.36 -1.79 -6.70
N SER A 100 7.13 -2.10 -5.42
CA SER A 100 7.52 -1.28 -4.27
C SER A 100 8.21 -2.06 -3.16
N ILE A 101 8.56 -3.33 -3.41
CA ILE A 101 9.17 -4.21 -2.40
C ILE A 101 10.38 -3.56 -1.73
N PRO A 102 11.37 -2.99 -2.45
CA PRO A 102 12.53 -2.37 -1.79
C PRO A 102 12.16 -1.23 -0.84
N GLN A 103 11.23 -0.38 -1.25
CA GLN A 103 10.76 0.78 -0.48
C GLN A 103 10.01 0.35 0.78
N LEU A 104 9.12 -0.64 0.63
CA LEU A 104 8.31 -1.15 1.74
C LEU A 104 9.13 -2.02 2.69
N GLN A 105 10.11 -2.79 2.21
CA GLN A 105 11.06 -3.49 3.07
C GLN A 105 11.90 -2.51 3.89
N TRP A 106 12.41 -1.44 3.27
CA TRP A 106 13.11 -0.39 4.01
C TRP A 106 12.22 0.24 5.08
N LEU A 107 10.96 0.54 4.76
CA LEU A 107 10.00 1.07 5.74
C LEU A 107 9.81 0.11 6.92
N MET A 108 9.62 -1.17 6.64
CA MET A 108 9.44 -2.21 7.65
C MET A 108 10.64 -2.43 8.57
N GLN A 109 11.85 -2.08 8.11
CA GLN A 109 13.09 -2.13 8.91
C GLN A 109 13.24 -0.95 9.87
N GLN A 110 12.51 0.16 9.67
CA GLN A 110 12.64 1.36 10.51
C GLN A 110 12.16 1.12 11.95
N SER A 111 11.28 0.14 12.17
CA SER A 111 10.78 -0.21 13.50
C SER A 111 10.14 -1.60 13.49
N HIS A 112 10.38 -2.39 14.54
CA HIS A 112 9.70 -3.68 14.75
C HIS A 112 8.18 -3.52 14.98
N ARG A 113 7.73 -2.31 15.33
CA ARG A 113 6.31 -1.98 15.56
C ARG A 113 5.51 -1.81 14.26
N TYR A 114 6.18 -1.76 13.13
CA TYR A 114 5.53 -1.53 11.84
C TYR A 114 4.98 -2.84 11.28
N SER A 115 3.81 -2.78 10.66
CA SER A 115 3.21 -3.88 9.90
C SER A 115 2.61 -3.36 8.60
N LEU A 116 2.32 -4.26 7.67
CA LEU A 116 1.57 -3.93 6.46
C LEU A 116 0.16 -4.53 6.55
N THR A 117 -0.84 -3.77 6.15
CA THR A 117 -2.15 -4.29 5.78
C THR A 117 -2.29 -4.17 4.27
N VAL A 118 -2.11 -5.28 3.57
CA VAL A 118 -2.24 -5.38 2.12
C VAL A 118 -3.72 -5.48 1.79
N TRP A 119 -4.26 -4.48 1.09
CA TRP A 119 -5.68 -4.40 0.77
C TRP A 119 -5.91 -4.14 -0.72
N THR A 120 -7.12 -4.43 -1.17
CA THR A 120 -7.52 -4.27 -2.58
C THR A 120 -8.80 -3.45 -2.71
N GLY A 121 -8.89 -2.68 -3.79
CA GLY A 121 -10.09 -1.99 -4.24
C GLY A 121 -10.78 -2.75 -5.35
N LYS A 122 -12.00 -2.31 -5.69
CA LYS A 122 -12.83 -2.94 -6.73
C LYS A 122 -12.19 -2.93 -8.13
N GLU A 123 -11.34 -1.94 -8.40
CA GLU A 123 -10.69 -1.74 -9.70
C GLU A 123 -9.22 -2.18 -9.71
N ASP A 124 -8.70 -2.69 -8.57
CA ASP A 124 -7.30 -3.13 -8.51
C ASP A 124 -7.14 -4.43 -9.31
N MET A 125 -6.21 -4.42 -10.26
CA MET A 125 -5.78 -5.61 -10.97
C MET A 125 -4.59 -6.24 -10.25
N TYR A 126 -4.75 -7.48 -9.78
CA TYR A 126 -3.72 -8.27 -9.11
C TYR A 126 -4.07 -9.76 -9.26
N SER A 127 -3.07 -10.62 -9.19
CA SER A 127 -3.25 -12.07 -9.23
C SER A 127 -2.93 -12.76 -7.89
N VAL A 128 -3.23 -14.05 -7.78
CA VAL A 128 -2.84 -14.85 -6.59
C VAL A 128 -1.31 -14.96 -6.51
N GLU A 129 -0.63 -15.02 -7.65
CA GLU A 129 0.83 -15.02 -7.74
C GLU A 129 1.43 -13.72 -7.19
N ASP A 130 0.81 -12.56 -7.43
CA ASP A 130 1.24 -11.30 -6.81
C ASP A 130 1.15 -11.39 -5.28
N LEU A 131 0.06 -11.95 -4.73
CA LEU A 131 -0.11 -12.11 -3.29
C LEU A 131 0.91 -13.08 -2.68
N LEU A 132 1.22 -14.17 -3.39
CA LEU A 132 2.27 -15.13 -3.01
C LEU A 132 3.65 -14.47 -3.05
N PHE A 133 3.94 -13.70 -4.10
CA PHE A 133 5.19 -12.95 -4.23
C PHE A 133 5.36 -11.94 -3.09
N ILE A 134 4.30 -11.22 -2.72
CA ILE A 134 4.30 -10.38 -1.52
C ILE A 134 4.61 -11.22 -0.27
N ARG A 135 3.93 -12.35 -0.09
CA ARG A 135 4.10 -13.22 1.09
C ARG A 135 5.52 -13.75 1.25
N GLU A 136 6.23 -13.97 0.15
CA GLU A 136 7.62 -14.44 0.14
C GLU A 136 8.62 -13.34 0.50
N ASN A 137 8.30 -12.07 0.23
CA ASN A 137 9.21 -10.94 0.41
C ASN A 137 9.12 -10.25 1.77
N PHE A 138 8.16 -10.61 2.62
CA PHE A 138 7.96 -9.99 3.93
C PHE A 138 7.81 -11.02 5.06
N ASP A 139 8.07 -10.58 6.29
CA ASP A 139 7.78 -11.35 7.49
C ASP A 139 6.27 -11.60 7.62
N LYS A 140 5.88 -12.88 7.53
CA LYS A 140 4.49 -13.35 7.58
C LYS A 140 3.76 -12.96 8.86
N SER A 141 4.48 -12.69 9.96
CA SER A 141 3.90 -12.24 11.24
C SER A 141 3.55 -10.75 11.25
N ARG A 142 4.03 -9.99 10.26
CA ARG A 142 3.89 -8.52 10.18
C ARG A 142 3.18 -8.06 8.90
N VAL A 143 2.58 -8.98 8.14
CA VAL A 143 1.77 -8.68 6.95
C VAL A 143 0.40 -9.32 7.08
N TYR A 144 -0.62 -8.48 7.03
CA TYR A 144 -2.03 -8.85 7.09
C TYR A 144 -2.70 -8.59 5.74
N TYR A 145 -3.61 -9.48 5.34
CA TYR A 145 -4.28 -9.41 4.04
C TYR A 145 -5.77 -9.09 4.24
N ASP A 146 -6.23 -8.01 3.60
CA ASP A 146 -7.60 -7.52 3.57
C ASP A 146 -8.08 -7.56 2.11
N ILE A 147 -8.33 -8.78 1.62
CA ILE A 147 -8.55 -9.11 0.20
C ILE A 147 -9.98 -9.60 0.01
N PHE A 148 -10.65 -9.09 -1.03
CA PHE A 148 -12.00 -9.51 -1.40
C PHE A 148 -12.03 -10.91 -2.05
N GLU A 149 -13.18 -11.58 -1.96
CA GLU A 149 -13.42 -12.81 -2.70
C GLU A 149 -13.64 -12.53 -4.20
N PRO A 150 -13.29 -13.49 -5.10
CA PRO A 150 -12.84 -14.87 -4.82
C PRO A 150 -11.33 -15.04 -4.54
N GLN A 151 -10.49 -14.03 -4.81
CA GLN A 151 -9.03 -14.17 -4.75
C GLN A 151 -8.51 -14.54 -3.36
N ASN A 152 -9.18 -14.09 -2.30
CA ASN A 152 -8.83 -14.43 -0.93
C ASN A 152 -8.93 -15.95 -0.66
N SER A 153 -9.98 -16.62 -1.14
CA SER A 153 -10.12 -18.07 -1.01
C SER A 153 -9.05 -18.84 -1.79
N GLU A 154 -8.72 -18.41 -3.01
CA GLU A 154 -7.67 -19.01 -3.83
C GLU A 154 -6.29 -18.85 -3.21
N PHE A 155 -5.99 -17.66 -2.69
CA PHE A 155 -4.76 -17.37 -1.98
C PHE A 155 -4.60 -18.22 -0.72
N LYS A 156 -5.64 -18.33 0.10
CA LYS A 156 -5.65 -19.19 1.30
C LYS A 156 -5.37 -20.65 0.96
N LYS A 157 -6.07 -21.18 -0.05
CA LYS A 157 -5.84 -22.52 -0.58
C LYS A 157 -4.40 -22.72 -1.05
N ALA A 158 -3.81 -21.74 -1.72
CA ALA A 158 -2.43 -21.81 -2.21
C ALA A 158 -1.39 -21.84 -1.07
N ILE A 159 -1.69 -21.26 0.09
CA ILE A 159 -0.80 -21.25 1.27
C ILE A 159 -1.14 -22.33 2.31
N GLY A 160 -2.09 -23.23 2.00
CA GLY A 160 -2.46 -24.35 2.86
C GLY A 160 -3.27 -23.98 4.10
N ILE A 161 -4.07 -22.90 4.02
CA ILE A 161 -5.04 -22.45 5.04
C ILE A 161 -6.44 -22.57 4.47
#